data_AF-A0A9W5WVP5-F1
#
_entry.id   AF-A0A9W5WVP5-F1
#
_cell.length_a   1.000
_cell.length_b   1.000
_cell.length_c   1.000
_cell.angle_alpha   90.00
_cell.angle_beta   90.00
_cell.angle_gamma   90.00
#
_symmetry.space_group_name_H-M   'P 1'
#
loop_
_entity.id
_entity.type
_entity.pdbx_description
1 polymer ?
#
loop_
_entity_poly.entity_id
_entity_poly.type
_entity_poly.pdbx_seq_one_letter_code
_entity_poly.pdbx_strand_id
1 'polypeptide(L)'
;MLSVNVATQDDRFATLYLEEDWTLARVRILIYHQLNIPESYQNLILDGRSLTDDKQTVQQLGLKTGDVIYVMCAPPAAELQPEVDALGMANAIPEFEERLRRRAMEMLETLPPSPLKMEAVKDAFPTIHAALVTGDLENVVDALRSINLAEIQKQRQRQMELLRAYRNPLSPESQRIIQENIDRNRIDENMLSAQEFLPEAYGSIVLLFVPVEVNGVKFHALVDTGAQETVMRTDYAEQCNLMSILDRRYHGVAVGVSKGRILGRVHMAHMRIGKSFIPFSCLLMEQLNVGLIIGLDLLRRYQCVVNLKENTLYIGDEKVPFLSEGELRHGTGIISDVEENGDESNEPNTPTSKSGDSVSGEGSLYKNFAFGESTSSYGGSTSSGRIKREDNEMQPSGESIKRLVELLGVSREKAIDLLRSTNGDIEMAASLYFEEQYD
;
A
#
# COMPACT_ATOMS: atom_id res chain seq x y z
N MET A 1 -12.82 55.27 18.82
CA MET A 1 -12.95 54.03 18.01
C MET A 1 -11.63 53.80 17.31
N LEU A 2 -10.98 52.69 17.63
CA LEU A 2 -9.68 52.26 17.11
C LEU A 2 -9.90 51.34 15.92
N SER A 3 -9.10 51.44 14.85
CA SER A 3 -9.10 50.47 13.76
C SER A 3 -7.87 49.58 13.86
N VAL A 4 -8.06 48.29 14.10
CA VAL A 4 -6.99 47.31 14.29
C VAL A 4 -7.09 46.25 13.19
N ASN A 5 -5.96 45.86 12.62
CA ASN A 5 -5.91 44.81 11.62
C ASN A 5 -5.68 43.46 12.30
N VAL A 6 -6.27 42.42 11.75
CA VAL A 6 -6.15 41.04 12.21
C VAL A 6 -5.63 40.23 11.03
N ALA A 7 -4.56 39.47 11.26
CA ALA A 7 -3.93 38.62 10.25
C ALA A 7 -3.81 37.19 10.78
N THR A 8 -3.99 36.20 9.92
CA THR A 8 -3.90 34.77 10.28
C THR A 8 -2.69 34.10 9.60
N GLN A 9 -2.39 32.86 10.00
CA GLN A 9 -1.31 32.05 9.40
C GLN A 9 -1.56 31.59 7.96
N ASP A 10 -2.82 31.60 7.55
CA ASP A 10 -3.33 31.21 6.23
C ASP A 10 -3.67 32.45 5.37
N ASP A 11 -2.98 33.57 5.61
CA ASP A 11 -3.08 34.83 4.86
C ASP A 11 -4.50 35.43 4.78
N ARG A 12 -5.35 35.16 5.78
CA ARG A 12 -6.64 35.86 5.91
C ARG A 12 -6.47 37.13 6.73
N PHE A 13 -7.17 38.18 6.32
CA PHE A 13 -7.11 39.49 6.95
C PHE A 13 -8.51 40.03 7.26
N ALA A 14 -8.66 40.68 8.40
CA ALA A 14 -9.85 41.42 8.78
C ALA A 14 -9.48 42.72 9.49
N THR A 15 -10.24 43.79 9.26
CA THR A 15 -10.11 45.03 10.05
C THR A 15 -11.24 45.07 11.07
N LEU A 16 -10.89 45.21 12.35
CA LEU A 16 -11.81 45.36 13.46
C LEU A 16 -11.86 46.82 13.91
N TYR A 17 -13.07 47.28 14.23
CA TYR A 17 -13.30 48.58 14.83
C TYR A 17 -13.64 48.40 16.31
N LEU A 18 -12.77 48.88 17.19
CA LEU A 18 -12.81 48.59 18.63
C LEU A 18 -13.04 49.88 19.45
N GLU A 19 -13.71 49.76 20.60
CA GLU A 19 -13.75 50.82 21.62
C GLU A 19 -12.71 50.52 22.71
N GLU A 20 -12.21 51.58 23.37
CA GLU A 20 -11.10 51.49 24.33
C GLU A 20 -11.45 50.68 25.59
N ASP A 21 -12.73 50.69 25.98
CA ASP A 21 -13.28 50.01 27.14
C ASP A 21 -13.70 48.56 26.86
N TRP A 22 -13.67 48.11 25.60
CA TRP A 22 -13.98 46.72 25.25
C TRP A 22 -12.90 45.79 25.77
N THR A 23 -13.32 44.60 26.20
CA THR A 23 -12.42 43.56 26.70
C THR A 23 -11.86 42.69 25.58
N LEU A 24 -10.75 42.01 25.85
CA LEU A 24 -10.16 41.02 24.94
C LEU A 24 -11.17 39.91 24.59
N ALA A 25 -12.03 39.48 25.51
CA ALA A 25 -13.12 38.54 25.22
C ALA A 25 -14.01 39.02 24.06
N ARG A 26 -14.36 40.31 24.05
CA ARG A 26 -15.18 40.89 22.97
C ARG A 26 -14.43 40.95 21.65
N VAL A 27 -13.11 41.18 21.68
CA VAL A 27 -12.25 41.11 20.48
C VAL A 27 -12.26 39.70 19.89
N ARG A 28 -12.18 38.65 20.72
CA ARG A 28 -12.23 37.25 20.25
C ARG A 28 -13.53 36.91 19.53
N ILE A 29 -14.67 37.36 20.06
CA ILE A 29 -15.98 37.20 19.42
C ILE A 29 -16.00 37.84 18.02
N LEU A 30 -15.42 39.04 17.88
CA LEU A 30 -15.37 39.74 16.60
C LEU A 30 -14.49 38.99 15.58
N ILE A 31 -13.35 38.44 16.03
CA ILE A 31 -12.48 37.59 15.21
C ILE A 31 -13.24 36.34 14.74
N TYR A 32 -14.01 35.71 15.62
CA TYR A 32 -14.86 34.57 15.24
C TYR A 32 -15.87 34.96 14.16
N HIS A 33 -16.59 36.07 14.33
CA HIS A 33 -17.62 36.49 13.38
C HIS A 33 -17.05 36.89 12.02
N GLN A 34 -15.81 37.42 11.97
CA GLN A 34 -15.24 37.97 10.75
C GLN A 34 -14.32 37.00 10.01
N LEU A 35 -13.67 36.08 10.74
CA LEU A 35 -12.72 35.11 10.19
C LEU A 35 -13.15 33.65 10.40
N ASN A 36 -14.28 33.39 11.04
CA ASN A 36 -14.79 32.04 11.35
C ASN A 36 -13.76 31.18 12.11
N ILE A 37 -13.01 31.80 13.03
CA ILE A 37 -12.05 31.11 13.91
C ILE A 37 -12.67 31.01 15.30
N PRO A 38 -12.98 29.82 15.82
CA PRO A 38 -13.55 29.65 17.16
C PRO A 38 -12.69 30.33 18.23
N GLU A 39 -13.31 30.99 19.21
CA GLU A 39 -12.59 31.74 20.26
C GLU A 39 -11.57 30.87 21.02
N SER A 40 -11.89 29.58 21.22
CA SER A 40 -11.02 28.58 21.85
C SER A 40 -9.78 28.24 21.03
N TYR A 41 -9.78 28.54 19.73
CA TYR A 41 -8.68 28.28 18.80
C TYR A 41 -7.78 29.50 18.61
N GLN A 42 -8.21 30.67 19.09
CA GLN A 42 -7.53 31.94 18.84
C GLN A 42 -6.39 32.16 19.83
N ASN A 43 -5.15 32.00 19.36
CA ASN A 43 -3.98 32.49 20.08
C ASN A 43 -3.56 33.84 19.50
N LEU A 44 -3.92 34.92 20.20
CA LEU A 44 -3.73 36.30 19.76
C LEU A 44 -2.34 36.81 20.17
N ILE A 45 -1.60 37.38 19.21
CA ILE A 45 -0.27 37.94 19.42
C ILE A 45 -0.25 39.39 18.94
N LEU A 46 0.24 40.29 19.77
CA LEU A 46 0.48 41.70 19.46
C LEU A 46 1.96 42.01 19.77
N ASP A 47 2.72 42.50 18.78
CA ASP A 47 4.15 42.83 18.92
C ASP A 47 5.00 41.73 19.58
N GLY A 48 4.70 40.47 19.27
CA GLY A 48 5.38 39.30 19.83
C GLY A 48 4.91 38.89 21.25
N ARG A 49 3.95 39.61 21.83
CA ARG A 49 3.35 39.29 23.13
C ARG A 49 2.00 38.59 22.95
N SER A 50 1.86 37.41 23.54
CA SER A 50 0.57 36.69 23.57
C SER A 50 -0.43 37.39 24.50
N LEU A 51 -1.65 37.60 24.00
CA LEU A 51 -2.77 38.20 24.73
C LEU A 51 -3.63 37.08 25.33
N THR A 52 -3.54 36.90 26.64
CA THR A 52 -4.15 35.76 27.35
C THR A 52 -5.23 36.14 28.37
N ASP A 53 -5.24 37.40 28.84
CA ASP A 53 -6.18 37.84 29.88
C ASP A 53 -7.43 38.47 29.27
N ASP A 54 -8.50 37.69 29.23
CA ASP A 54 -9.77 38.06 28.61
C ASP A 54 -10.49 39.25 29.29
N LYS A 55 -10.05 39.64 30.50
CA LYS A 55 -10.61 40.77 31.25
C LYS A 55 -9.91 42.10 30.92
N GLN A 56 -8.73 42.07 30.32
CA GLN A 56 -8.03 43.29 29.96
C GLN A 56 -8.79 44.04 28.86
N THR A 57 -8.89 45.36 29.02
CA THR A 57 -9.50 46.22 28.01
C THR A 57 -8.53 46.51 26.88
N VAL A 58 -9.06 46.89 25.71
CA VAL A 58 -8.27 47.33 24.54
C VAL A 58 -7.29 48.44 24.92
N GLN A 59 -7.70 49.36 25.80
CA GLN A 59 -6.84 50.41 26.34
C GLN A 59 -5.69 49.85 27.22
N GLN A 60 -5.98 48.86 28.07
CA GLN A 60 -4.98 48.21 28.94
C GLN A 60 -3.99 47.36 28.15
N LEU A 61 -4.42 46.79 27.02
CA LEU A 61 -3.59 46.05 26.07
C LEU A 61 -2.66 46.96 25.26
N GLY A 62 -2.92 48.27 25.25
CA GLY A 62 -2.10 49.26 24.55
C GLY A 62 -2.35 49.32 23.04
N LEU A 63 -3.45 48.75 22.56
CA LEU A 63 -3.81 48.72 21.14
C LEU A 63 -4.07 50.12 20.60
N LYS A 64 -3.50 50.41 19.42
CA LYS A 64 -3.64 51.66 18.68
C LYS A 64 -4.22 51.43 17.30
N THR A 65 -4.73 52.51 16.72
CA THR A 65 -5.15 52.53 15.31
C THR A 65 -3.97 52.15 14.41
N GLY A 66 -4.13 51.11 13.61
CA GLY A 66 -3.13 50.60 12.67
C GLY A 66 -2.36 49.37 13.16
N ASP A 67 -2.50 48.98 14.42
CA ASP A 67 -1.84 47.79 14.96
C ASP A 67 -2.32 46.51 14.26
N VAL A 68 -1.46 45.49 14.26
CA VAL A 68 -1.77 44.17 13.69
C VAL A 68 -1.80 43.14 14.81
N ILE A 69 -2.95 42.51 15.03
CA ILE A 69 -3.10 41.33 15.86
C ILE A 69 -2.91 40.10 14.97
N TYR A 70 -1.88 39.30 15.27
CA TYR A 70 -1.68 38.02 14.61
C TYR A 70 -2.47 36.94 15.33
N VAL A 71 -3.27 36.17 14.60
CA VAL A 71 -4.10 35.08 15.11
C VAL A 71 -3.49 33.77 14.67
N MET A 72 -2.96 33.02 15.62
CA MET A 72 -2.58 31.63 15.38
C MET A 72 -3.72 30.72 15.78
N CYS A 73 -4.19 29.93 14.82
CA CYS A 73 -5.15 28.86 15.08
C CYS A 73 -4.42 27.69 15.74
N ALA A 74 -4.62 27.51 17.03
CA ALA A 74 -4.18 26.33 17.76
C ALA A 74 -5.40 25.75 18.49
N PRO A 75 -5.75 24.46 18.31
CA PRO A 75 -6.84 23.86 19.06
C PRO A 75 -6.57 24.02 20.56
N PRO A 76 -7.60 24.26 21.39
CA PRO A 76 -7.42 24.31 22.83
C PRO A 76 -6.82 22.99 23.31
N ALA A 77 -5.97 23.05 24.34
CA ALA A 77 -5.33 21.86 24.89
C ALA A 77 -6.32 20.78 25.41
N ALA A 78 -7.61 21.12 25.53
CA ALA A 78 -8.70 20.23 25.88
C ALA A 78 -9.34 19.50 24.68
N GLU A 79 -9.17 19.98 23.44
CA GLU A 79 -9.63 19.28 22.22
C GLU A 79 -8.53 18.43 21.58
N LEU A 80 -7.27 18.74 21.93
CA LEU A 80 -6.12 17.85 21.72
C LEU A 80 -5.96 16.84 22.87
N GLN A 81 -6.74 16.98 23.95
CA GLN A 81 -6.99 15.87 24.84
C GLN A 81 -7.94 14.93 24.11
N PRO A 82 -7.68 13.62 24.13
CA PRO A 82 -8.71 12.69 23.70
C PRO A 82 -9.97 12.97 24.52
N GLU A 83 -11.15 12.70 23.94
CA GLU A 83 -12.27 12.24 24.76
C GLU A 83 -11.67 11.30 25.81
N VAL A 84 -11.91 11.62 27.07
CA VAL A 84 -11.23 10.98 28.19
C VAL A 84 -11.79 9.57 28.42
N ASP A 85 -11.91 8.75 27.37
CA ASP A 85 -11.96 7.30 27.48
C ASP A 85 -10.57 6.70 27.81
N ALA A 86 -9.55 7.56 27.97
CA ALA A 86 -8.24 7.16 28.48
C ALA A 86 -8.19 6.93 30.01
N LEU A 87 -9.30 7.13 30.75
CA LEU A 87 -9.46 6.80 32.18
C LEU A 87 -10.83 6.17 32.53
N GLY A 88 -11.55 5.59 31.57
CA GLY A 88 -12.70 4.71 31.83
C GLY A 88 -12.31 3.31 32.36
N MET A 89 -11.02 2.99 32.44
CA MET A 89 -10.48 1.71 32.92
C MET A 89 -10.43 1.54 34.45
N ALA A 90 -11.03 2.44 35.23
CA ALA A 90 -11.40 2.07 36.60
C ALA A 90 -12.69 1.21 36.63
N ASN A 91 -13.53 1.30 35.59
CA ASN A 91 -14.76 0.52 35.44
C ASN A 91 -14.77 -0.45 34.22
N ALA A 92 -13.76 -0.40 33.32
CA ALA A 92 -13.70 -1.17 32.07
C ALA A 92 -12.64 -2.29 32.03
N ILE A 93 -12.04 -2.67 33.17
CA ILE A 93 -11.05 -3.77 33.24
C ILE A 93 -11.64 -5.10 32.71
N PRO A 94 -12.89 -5.49 33.05
CA PRO A 94 -13.43 -6.77 32.58
C PRO A 94 -13.61 -6.82 31.05
N GLU A 95 -14.20 -5.79 30.45
CA GLU A 95 -14.50 -5.78 29.01
C GLU A 95 -13.24 -5.70 28.14
N PHE A 96 -12.23 -4.94 28.57
CA PHE A 96 -10.95 -4.88 27.86
C PHE A 96 -10.21 -6.22 27.91
N GLU A 97 -10.16 -6.83 29.10
CA GLU A 97 -9.50 -8.12 29.28
C GLU A 97 -10.24 -9.24 28.53
N GLU A 98 -11.57 -9.19 28.50
CA GLU A 98 -12.41 -10.13 27.74
C GLU A 98 -12.24 -9.96 26.22
N ARG A 99 -12.12 -8.72 25.71
CA ARG A 99 -11.77 -8.45 24.31
C ARG A 99 -10.40 -9.00 23.93
N LEU A 100 -9.39 -8.81 24.79
CA LEU A 100 -8.05 -9.36 24.57
C LEU A 100 -8.07 -10.90 24.56
N ARG A 101 -8.80 -11.52 25.50
CA ARG A 101 -8.96 -12.99 25.55
C ARG A 101 -9.67 -13.54 24.32
N ARG A 102 -10.73 -12.88 23.85
CA ARG A 102 -11.45 -13.29 22.63
C ARG A 102 -10.53 -13.26 21.41
N ARG A 103 -9.79 -12.16 21.25
CA ARG A 103 -8.80 -12.02 20.17
C ARG A 103 -7.69 -13.05 20.28
N ALA A 104 -7.19 -13.33 21.48
CA ALA A 104 -6.17 -14.36 21.70
C ALA A 104 -6.69 -15.76 21.33
N MET A 105 -7.92 -16.09 21.72
CA MET A 105 -8.59 -17.34 21.32
C MET A 105 -8.73 -17.43 19.79
N GLU A 106 -9.24 -16.39 19.15
CA GLU A 106 -9.34 -16.33 17.69
C GLU A 106 -7.97 -16.52 17.03
N MET A 107 -6.89 -15.93 17.56
CA MET A 107 -5.55 -16.11 17.01
C MET A 107 -5.02 -17.54 17.18
N LEU A 108 -5.27 -18.20 18.33
CA LEU A 108 -4.91 -19.61 18.51
C LEU A 108 -5.72 -20.55 17.61
N GLU A 109 -6.99 -20.21 17.33
CA GLU A 109 -7.90 -21.05 16.54
C GLU A 109 -7.72 -20.84 15.02
N THR A 110 -7.51 -19.59 14.59
CA THR A 110 -7.46 -19.21 13.17
C THR A 110 -6.06 -19.22 12.57
N LEU A 111 -5.00 -19.26 13.39
CA LEU A 111 -3.65 -19.61 12.95
C LEU A 111 -3.38 -21.08 13.28
N PRO A 112 -3.81 -22.04 12.43
CA PRO A 112 -3.17 -23.34 12.44
C PRO A 112 -1.68 -23.15 12.10
N PRO A 113 -0.80 -24.06 12.52
CA PRO A 113 0.65 -23.97 12.36
C PRO A 113 1.07 -24.15 10.90
N SER A 114 0.58 -23.30 9.99
CA SER A 114 1.17 -23.17 8.67
C SER A 114 2.48 -22.38 8.84
N PRO A 115 3.65 -22.97 8.50
CA PRO A 115 4.95 -22.34 8.73
C PRO A 115 5.06 -20.94 8.10
N LEU A 116 4.43 -20.74 6.95
CA LEU A 116 4.43 -19.46 6.23
C LEU A 116 3.68 -18.33 6.96
N LYS A 117 2.52 -18.62 7.58
CA LYS A 117 1.79 -17.60 8.36
C LYS A 117 2.50 -17.30 9.68
N MET A 118 3.10 -18.31 10.31
CA MET A 118 3.88 -18.13 11.53
C MET A 118 5.15 -17.32 11.27
N GLU A 119 5.86 -17.55 10.16
CA GLU A 119 7.02 -16.74 9.78
C GLU A 119 6.63 -15.29 9.47
N ALA A 120 5.49 -15.06 8.79
CA ALA A 120 4.98 -13.70 8.58
C ALA A 120 4.65 -12.98 9.92
N VAL A 121 4.08 -13.70 10.90
CA VAL A 121 3.81 -13.15 12.24
C VAL A 121 5.09 -12.94 13.03
N LYS A 122 6.11 -13.78 12.84
CA LYS A 122 7.43 -13.62 13.46
C LYS A 122 8.13 -12.36 12.98
N ASP A 123 8.07 -12.10 11.67
CA ASP A 123 8.66 -10.91 11.07
C ASP A 123 7.91 -9.62 11.47
N ALA A 124 6.57 -9.67 11.48
CA ALA A 124 5.74 -8.50 11.77
C ALA A 124 5.56 -8.22 13.28
N PHE A 125 5.38 -9.27 14.09
CA PHE A 125 5.00 -9.20 15.50
C PHE A 125 5.72 -10.28 16.34
N PRO A 126 7.04 -10.16 16.56
CA PRO A 126 7.87 -11.19 17.18
C PRO A 126 7.42 -11.59 18.60
N THR A 127 6.89 -10.63 19.38
CA THR A 127 6.39 -10.87 20.74
C THR A 127 5.13 -11.73 20.74
N ILE A 128 4.24 -11.52 19.75
CA ILE A 128 3.03 -12.32 19.57
C ILE A 128 3.40 -13.71 19.05
N HIS A 129 4.32 -13.79 18.08
CA HIS A 129 4.82 -15.07 17.58
C HIS A 129 5.40 -15.94 18.71
N ALA A 130 6.25 -15.38 19.57
CA ALA A 130 6.82 -16.11 20.69
C ALA A 130 5.74 -16.67 21.63
N ALA A 131 4.68 -15.90 21.90
CA ALA A 131 3.55 -16.34 22.70
C ALA A 131 2.71 -17.42 22.00
N LEU A 132 2.44 -17.28 20.70
CA LEU A 132 1.69 -18.25 19.90
C LEU A 132 2.41 -19.61 19.82
N VAL A 133 3.74 -19.61 19.71
CA VAL A 133 4.54 -20.84 19.72
C VAL A 133 4.39 -21.62 21.03
N THR A 134 4.13 -20.94 22.17
CA THR A 134 3.88 -21.63 23.43
C THR A 134 2.53 -22.35 23.48
N GLY A 135 1.58 -21.99 22.61
CA GLY A 135 0.21 -22.53 22.62
C GLY A 135 -0.60 -22.17 23.87
N ASP A 136 -0.09 -21.28 24.72
CA ASP A 136 -0.74 -20.86 25.96
C ASP A 136 -1.52 -19.56 25.74
N LEU A 137 -2.82 -19.63 26.01
CA LEU A 137 -3.74 -18.49 25.87
C LEU A 137 -3.28 -17.30 26.72
N GLU A 138 -2.80 -17.53 27.94
CA GLU A 138 -2.49 -16.43 28.87
C GLU A 138 -1.25 -15.67 28.40
N ASN A 139 -0.26 -16.36 27.84
CA ASN A 139 0.93 -15.74 27.25
C ASN A 139 0.58 -14.87 26.04
N VAL A 140 -0.39 -15.29 25.21
CA VAL A 140 -0.84 -14.51 24.05
C VAL A 140 -1.62 -13.27 24.51
N VAL A 141 -2.46 -13.40 25.55
CA VAL A 141 -3.17 -12.26 26.15
C VAL A 141 -2.19 -11.26 26.75
N ASP A 142 -1.16 -11.72 27.47
CA ASP A 142 -0.14 -10.86 28.06
C ASP A 142 0.69 -10.13 26.99
N ALA A 143 1.06 -10.83 25.91
CA ALA A 143 1.71 -10.23 24.76
C ALA A 143 0.84 -9.13 24.13
N LEU A 144 -0.44 -9.42 23.86
CA LEU A 144 -1.39 -8.43 23.32
C LEU A 144 -1.61 -7.24 24.26
N ARG A 145 -1.64 -7.48 25.58
CA ARG A 145 -1.77 -6.43 26.61
C ARG A 145 -0.55 -5.52 26.59
N SER A 146 0.66 -6.08 26.54
CA SER A 146 1.90 -5.30 26.52
C SER A 146 2.00 -4.41 25.28
N ILE A 147 1.58 -4.92 24.11
CA ILE A 147 1.54 -4.17 22.85
C ILE A 147 0.52 -3.03 22.93
N ASN A 148 -0.71 -3.30 23.38
CA ASN A 148 -1.73 -2.26 23.54
C ASN A 148 -1.27 -1.15 24.49
N LEU A 149 -0.66 -1.51 25.63
CA LEU A 149 -0.16 -0.52 26.59
C LEU A 149 0.98 0.33 26.00
N ALA A 150 1.90 -0.27 25.25
CA ALA A 150 2.96 0.44 24.57
C ALA A 150 2.41 1.40 23.49
N GLU A 151 1.41 0.97 22.73
CA GLU A 151 0.69 1.78 21.74
C GLU A 151 0.07 3.03 22.38
N ILE A 152 -0.68 2.83 23.47
CA ILE A 152 -1.33 3.91 24.23
C ILE A 152 -0.29 4.89 24.78
N GLN A 153 0.83 4.39 25.30
CA GLN A 153 1.92 5.25 25.80
C GLN A 153 2.56 6.07 24.67
N LYS A 154 2.84 5.44 23.52
CA LYS A 154 3.41 6.09 22.33
C LYS A 154 2.47 7.17 21.79
N GLN A 155 1.17 6.88 21.70
CA GLN A 155 0.15 7.85 21.28
C GLN A 155 0.09 9.04 22.23
N ARG A 156 0.11 8.79 23.55
CA ARG A 156 0.13 9.86 24.57
C ARG A 156 1.37 10.74 24.44
N GLN A 157 2.54 10.14 24.25
CA GLN A 157 3.79 10.90 24.08
C GLN A 157 3.72 11.79 22.84
N ARG A 158 3.25 11.25 21.71
CA ARG A 158 3.07 12.00 20.46
C ARG A 158 2.08 13.16 20.63
N GLN A 159 0.96 12.94 21.32
CA GLN A 159 0.00 14.01 21.62
C GLN A 159 0.62 15.12 22.48
N MET A 160 1.38 14.76 23.52
CA MET A 160 2.07 15.74 24.36
C MET A 160 3.11 16.54 23.58
N GLU A 161 3.82 15.91 22.64
CA GLU A 161 4.77 16.56 21.74
C GLU A 161 4.08 17.55 20.79
N LEU A 162 2.97 17.13 20.17
CA LEU A 162 2.16 18.00 19.32
C LEU A 162 1.58 19.19 20.11
N LEU A 163 1.10 18.98 21.34
CA LEU A 163 0.65 20.04 22.24
C LEU A 163 1.77 21.04 22.57
N ARG A 164 3.00 20.55 22.78
CA ARG A 164 4.17 21.43 22.97
C ARG A 164 4.47 22.22 21.71
N ALA A 165 4.37 21.60 20.54
CA ALA A 165 4.58 22.26 19.26
C ALA A 165 3.56 23.41 19.05
N TYR A 166 2.27 23.17 19.33
CA TYR A 166 1.24 24.21 19.25
C TYR A 166 1.42 25.37 20.24
N ARG A 167 2.14 25.16 21.36
CA ARG A 167 2.48 26.24 22.30
C ARG A 167 3.59 27.15 21.80
N ASN A 168 4.45 26.69 20.89
CA ASN A 168 5.52 27.49 20.27
C ASN A 168 5.63 27.27 18.75
N PRO A 169 4.57 27.59 17.99
CA PRO A 169 4.44 27.18 16.58
C PRO A 169 5.33 27.97 15.62
N LEU A 170 6.02 29.03 16.08
CA LEU A 170 6.98 29.78 15.27
C LEU A 170 8.40 29.17 15.29
N SER A 171 8.63 28.15 16.12
CA SER A 171 9.90 27.44 16.10
C SER A 171 9.96 26.45 14.91
N PRO A 172 11.11 26.33 14.21
CA PRO A 172 11.25 25.40 13.08
C PRO A 172 10.90 23.95 13.43
N GLU A 173 11.25 23.51 14.65
CA GLU A 173 10.92 22.17 15.15
C GLU A 173 9.41 21.97 15.33
N SER A 174 8.71 22.96 15.90
CA SER A 174 7.26 22.88 16.08
C SER A 174 6.51 22.90 14.76
N GLN A 175 6.96 23.72 13.79
CA GLN A 175 6.40 23.74 12.44
C GLN A 175 6.51 22.39 11.76
N ARG A 176 7.65 21.71 11.92
CA ARG A 176 7.84 20.34 11.40
C ARG A 176 6.86 19.36 12.02
N ILE A 177 6.72 19.35 13.35
CA ILE A 177 5.79 18.45 14.05
C ILE A 177 4.34 18.71 13.64
N ILE A 178 3.95 19.98 13.53
CA ILE A 178 2.60 20.39 13.10
C ILE A 178 2.36 19.99 11.63
N GLN A 179 3.33 20.21 10.75
CA GLN A 179 3.24 19.85 9.35
C GLN A 179 3.10 18.33 9.17
N GLU A 180 3.94 17.54 9.84
CA GLU A 180 3.83 16.07 9.85
C GLU A 180 2.46 15.60 10.35
N ASN A 181 1.84 16.31 11.29
CA ASN A 181 0.48 16.01 11.77
C ASN A 181 -0.59 16.35 10.72
N ILE A 182 -0.47 17.49 10.04
CA ILE A 182 -1.39 17.89 8.97
C ILE A 182 -1.32 16.90 7.80
N ASP A 183 -0.12 16.53 7.38
CA ASP A 183 0.08 15.59 6.28
C ASP A 183 -0.49 14.22 6.63
N ARG A 184 -0.29 13.76 7.87
CA ARG A 184 -0.91 12.53 8.35
C ARG A 184 -2.43 12.60 8.34
N ASN A 185 -3.03 13.68 8.86
CA ASN A 185 -4.47 13.84 8.87
C ASN A 185 -5.05 13.81 7.44
N ARG A 186 -4.37 14.43 6.46
CA ARG A 186 -4.78 14.36 5.05
C ARG A 186 -4.72 12.94 4.49
N ILE A 187 -3.67 12.19 4.84
CA ILE A 187 -3.54 10.78 4.44
C ILE A 187 -4.66 9.94 5.08
N ASP A 188 -4.95 10.17 6.35
CA ASP A 188 -6.00 9.46 7.10
C ASP A 188 -7.39 9.78 6.55
N GLU A 189 -7.70 11.04 6.25
CA GLU A 189 -8.94 11.46 5.60
C GLU A 189 -9.11 10.83 4.21
N ASN A 190 -8.04 10.83 3.40
CA ASN A 190 -8.04 10.18 2.09
C ASN A 190 -8.25 8.66 2.22
N MET A 191 -7.61 8.02 3.20
CA MET A 191 -7.77 6.60 3.47
C MET A 191 -9.19 6.26 3.92
N LEU A 192 -9.77 7.03 4.84
CA LEU A 192 -11.17 6.85 5.29
C LEU A 192 -12.14 7.02 4.12
N SER A 193 -11.92 8.05 3.29
CA SER A 193 -12.70 8.27 2.07
C SER A 193 -12.56 7.10 1.10
N ALA A 194 -11.35 6.58 0.91
CA ALA A 194 -11.12 5.42 0.06
C ALA A 194 -11.76 4.15 0.64
N GLN A 195 -11.82 3.97 1.96
CA GLN A 195 -12.55 2.86 2.58
C GLN A 195 -14.06 2.96 2.38
N GLU A 196 -14.62 4.18 2.43
CA GLU A 196 -16.05 4.42 2.22
C GLU A 196 -16.46 4.25 0.75
N PHE A 197 -15.69 4.85 -0.17
CA PHE A 197 -16.06 4.93 -1.59
C PHE A 197 -15.42 3.85 -2.47
N LEU A 198 -14.35 3.20 -2.03
CA LEU A 198 -13.62 2.15 -2.75
C LEU A 198 -13.39 0.91 -1.86
N PRO A 199 -14.45 0.28 -1.32
CA PRO A 199 -14.30 -0.88 -0.45
C PRO A 199 -13.54 -2.03 -1.15
N GLU A 200 -13.59 -2.13 -2.48
CA GLU A 200 -12.87 -3.14 -3.27
C GLU A 200 -11.34 -2.93 -3.27
N ALA A 201 -10.86 -1.70 -3.01
CA ALA A 201 -9.42 -1.44 -2.86
C ALA A 201 -8.85 -2.01 -1.55
N TYR A 202 -9.72 -2.26 -0.57
CA TYR A 202 -9.37 -2.78 0.76
C TYR A 202 -9.82 -4.23 0.97
N GLY A 203 -10.75 -4.74 0.16
CA GLY A 203 -11.19 -6.15 0.16
C GLY A 203 -10.27 -7.07 -0.65
N SER A 204 -10.26 -8.37 -0.33
CA SER A 204 -9.61 -9.37 -1.19
C SER A 204 -10.51 -9.72 -2.37
N ILE A 205 -10.00 -9.52 -3.58
CA ILE A 205 -10.70 -9.90 -4.82
C ILE A 205 -10.56 -11.40 -5.07
N VAL A 206 -11.69 -12.05 -5.33
CA VAL A 206 -11.74 -13.46 -5.74
C VAL A 206 -11.35 -13.56 -7.21
N LEU A 207 -10.35 -14.39 -7.50
CA LEU A 207 -9.92 -14.63 -8.88
C LEU A 207 -10.96 -15.45 -9.66
N LEU A 208 -10.91 -15.37 -10.99
CA LEU A 208 -11.89 -15.96 -11.88
C LEU A 208 -11.59 -17.44 -12.14
N PHE A 209 -12.31 -18.33 -11.49
CA PHE A 209 -12.20 -19.77 -11.71
C PHE A 209 -13.43 -20.36 -12.36
N VAL A 210 -13.22 -21.34 -13.24
CA VAL A 210 -14.30 -22.15 -13.83
C VAL A 210 -14.06 -23.64 -13.60
N PRO A 211 -15.12 -24.45 -13.40
CA PRO A 211 -14.99 -25.89 -13.33
C PRO A 211 -14.69 -26.46 -14.71
N VAL A 212 -13.71 -27.37 -14.75
CA VAL A 212 -13.26 -28.05 -15.97
C VAL A 212 -13.16 -29.55 -15.73
N GLU A 213 -13.23 -30.32 -16.82
CA GLU A 213 -12.99 -31.76 -16.80
C GLU A 213 -12.04 -32.16 -17.93
N VAL A 214 -10.96 -32.85 -17.62
CA VAL A 214 -9.99 -33.36 -18.60
C VAL A 214 -9.84 -34.87 -18.37
N ASN A 215 -10.10 -35.68 -19.40
CA ASN A 215 -10.05 -37.15 -19.32
C ASN A 215 -10.81 -37.75 -18.11
N GLY A 216 -11.94 -37.13 -17.73
CA GLY A 216 -12.77 -37.58 -16.59
C GLY A 216 -12.38 -37.01 -15.23
N VAL A 217 -11.24 -36.33 -15.12
CA VAL A 217 -10.78 -35.67 -13.89
C VAL A 217 -11.35 -34.26 -13.83
N LYS A 218 -12.09 -33.95 -12.76
CA LYS A 218 -12.72 -32.64 -12.54
C LYS A 218 -11.89 -31.79 -11.59
N PHE A 219 -11.64 -30.55 -11.97
CA PHE A 219 -10.92 -29.57 -11.16
C PHE A 219 -11.28 -28.15 -11.63
N HIS A 220 -10.64 -27.14 -11.04
CA HIS A 220 -10.92 -25.74 -11.35
C HIS A 220 -9.75 -25.10 -12.08
N ALA A 221 -10.06 -24.36 -13.13
CA ALA A 221 -9.08 -23.63 -13.94
C ALA A 221 -9.19 -22.13 -13.71
N LEU A 222 -8.06 -21.46 -13.57
CA LEU A 222 -7.96 -20.00 -13.50
C LEU A 222 -8.14 -19.43 -14.92
N VAL A 223 -9.01 -18.44 -15.07
CA VAL A 223 -9.18 -17.68 -16.32
C VAL A 223 -8.31 -16.44 -16.25
N ASP A 224 -7.26 -16.39 -17.06
CA ASP A 224 -6.27 -15.32 -17.02
C ASP A 224 -6.02 -14.73 -18.41
N THR A 225 -6.48 -13.50 -18.61
CA THR A 225 -6.25 -12.75 -19.86
C THR A 225 -4.81 -12.23 -19.98
N GLY A 226 -4.05 -12.19 -18.89
CA GLY A 226 -2.64 -11.78 -18.86
C GLY A 226 -1.67 -12.91 -19.23
N ALA A 227 -2.10 -14.17 -19.14
CA ALA A 227 -1.31 -15.31 -19.61
C ALA A 227 -1.40 -15.44 -21.13
N GLN A 228 -0.26 -15.43 -21.83
CA GLN A 228 -0.24 -15.60 -23.28
C GLN A 228 -0.63 -17.03 -23.71
N GLU A 229 -0.12 -18.04 -23.00
CA GLU A 229 -0.33 -19.46 -23.28
C GLU A 229 -1.07 -20.12 -22.13
N THR A 230 -1.86 -21.14 -22.44
CA THR A 230 -2.48 -22.01 -21.44
C THR A 230 -1.43 -22.93 -20.81
N VAL A 231 -1.42 -23.02 -19.48
CA VAL A 231 -0.41 -23.76 -18.71
C VAL A 231 -1.10 -24.68 -17.71
N MET A 232 -0.65 -25.94 -17.64
CA MET A 232 -1.12 -26.94 -16.69
C MET A 232 0.02 -27.39 -15.77
N ARG A 233 -0.29 -27.62 -14.49
CA ARG A 233 0.66 -28.17 -13.53
C ARG A 233 0.88 -29.68 -13.77
N THR A 234 2.11 -30.15 -13.57
CA THR A 234 2.50 -31.53 -13.92
C THR A 234 1.68 -32.60 -13.20
N ASP A 235 1.37 -32.42 -11.92
CA ASP A 235 0.55 -33.33 -11.11
C ASP A 235 -0.89 -33.49 -11.67
N TYR A 236 -1.52 -32.41 -12.12
CA TYR A 236 -2.82 -32.48 -12.79
C TYR A 236 -2.72 -33.18 -14.15
N ALA A 237 -1.62 -32.97 -14.88
CA ALA A 237 -1.38 -33.67 -16.14
C ALA A 237 -1.19 -35.18 -15.95
N GLU A 238 -0.55 -35.60 -14.86
CA GLU A 238 -0.42 -37.00 -14.45
C GLU A 238 -1.79 -37.62 -14.13
N GLN A 239 -2.60 -36.96 -13.31
CA GLN A 239 -3.95 -37.40 -12.98
C GLN A 239 -4.84 -37.50 -14.23
N CYS A 240 -4.71 -36.54 -15.15
CA CYS A 240 -5.43 -36.52 -16.43
C CYS A 240 -4.84 -37.49 -17.47
N ASN A 241 -3.80 -38.26 -17.15
CA ASN A 241 -3.12 -39.19 -18.06
C ASN A 241 -2.59 -38.53 -19.37
N LEU A 242 -2.14 -37.28 -19.28
CA LEU A 242 -1.60 -36.51 -20.41
C LEU A 242 -0.09 -36.74 -20.62
N MET A 243 0.58 -37.37 -19.66
CA MET A 243 2.03 -37.60 -19.71
C MET A 243 2.48 -38.45 -20.90
N SER A 244 1.62 -39.34 -21.39
CA SER A 244 1.89 -40.21 -22.55
C SER A 244 2.02 -39.45 -23.87
N ILE A 245 1.44 -38.25 -23.97
CA ILE A 245 1.42 -37.41 -25.17
C ILE A 245 2.22 -36.11 -24.99
N LEU A 246 3.05 -36.04 -23.96
CA LEU A 246 3.92 -34.90 -23.66
C LEU A 246 5.09 -34.84 -24.64
N ASP A 247 5.18 -33.76 -25.40
CA ASP A 247 6.35 -33.48 -26.23
C ASP A 247 7.41 -32.71 -25.44
N ARG A 248 8.44 -33.44 -25.00
CA ARG A 248 9.56 -32.88 -24.22
C ARG A 248 10.52 -32.01 -25.05
N ARG A 249 10.41 -31.98 -26.39
CA ARG A 249 11.24 -31.09 -27.22
C ARG A 249 10.96 -29.61 -26.97
N TYR A 250 9.80 -29.31 -26.41
CA TYR A 250 9.36 -27.98 -26.00
C TYR A 250 9.71 -27.67 -24.53
N HIS A 251 10.70 -28.38 -23.95
CA HIS A 251 11.21 -28.05 -22.62
C HIS A 251 11.90 -26.68 -22.62
N GLY A 252 11.89 -25.99 -21.49
CA GLY A 252 12.53 -24.67 -21.39
C GLY A 252 12.24 -23.99 -20.08
N VAL A 253 12.58 -22.71 -20.00
CA VAL A 253 12.15 -21.83 -18.91
C VAL A 253 11.00 -20.99 -19.45
N ALA A 254 9.88 -20.95 -18.72
CA ALA A 254 8.78 -20.06 -19.06
C ALA A 254 9.28 -18.62 -19.05
N VAL A 255 9.22 -17.96 -20.21
CA VAL A 255 9.57 -16.55 -20.34
C VAL A 255 8.34 -15.74 -19.93
N GLY A 256 8.41 -15.09 -18.77
CA GLY A 256 7.30 -14.36 -18.15
C GLY A 256 7.62 -14.00 -16.69
N VAL A 257 6.60 -13.56 -15.95
CA VAL A 257 6.73 -13.04 -14.57
C VAL A 257 7.09 -14.10 -13.53
N SER A 258 6.83 -15.38 -13.81
CA SER A 258 7.30 -16.50 -12.99
C SER A 258 8.36 -17.31 -13.74
N LYS A 259 9.59 -17.34 -13.22
CA LYS A 259 10.64 -18.26 -13.69
C LYS A 259 10.26 -19.68 -13.28
N GLY A 260 9.46 -20.36 -14.10
CA GLY A 260 9.09 -21.76 -13.89
C GLY A 260 9.65 -22.65 -14.98
N ARG A 261 10.01 -23.88 -14.62
CA ARG A 261 10.52 -24.87 -15.57
C ARG A 261 9.37 -25.48 -16.37
N ILE A 262 9.42 -25.32 -17.69
CA ILE A 262 8.53 -26.00 -18.63
C ILE A 262 9.07 -27.40 -18.87
N LEU A 263 8.25 -28.41 -18.54
CA LEU A 263 8.56 -29.82 -18.74
C LEU A 263 8.40 -30.24 -20.22
N GLY A 264 7.42 -29.65 -20.91
CA GLY A 264 7.12 -29.91 -22.32
C GLY A 264 5.76 -29.35 -22.73
N ARG A 265 5.28 -29.71 -23.92
CA ARG A 265 3.98 -29.27 -24.46
C ARG A 265 3.06 -30.45 -24.77
N VAL A 266 1.78 -30.31 -24.41
CA VAL A 266 0.70 -31.15 -24.94
C VAL A 266 0.11 -30.43 -26.14
N HIS A 267 0.27 -31.01 -27.33
CA HIS A 267 -0.16 -30.37 -28.58
C HIS A 267 -1.67 -30.39 -28.77
N MET A 268 -2.32 -31.47 -28.35
CA MET A 268 -3.76 -31.65 -28.47
C MET A 268 -4.29 -32.56 -27.38
N ALA A 269 -5.17 -32.04 -26.55
CA ALA A 269 -6.03 -32.77 -25.63
C ALA A 269 -7.44 -32.18 -25.70
N HIS A 270 -8.39 -32.75 -24.98
CA HIS A 270 -9.74 -32.22 -24.90
C HIS A 270 -10.11 -31.91 -23.46
N MET A 271 -10.76 -30.77 -23.27
CA MET A 271 -11.28 -30.32 -21.99
C MET A 271 -12.76 -30.05 -22.13
N ARG A 272 -13.54 -30.39 -21.10
CA ARG A 272 -14.94 -29.98 -20.98
C ARG A 272 -15.02 -28.77 -20.06
N ILE A 273 -15.71 -27.73 -20.50
CA ILE A 273 -16.08 -26.58 -19.67
C ILE A 273 -17.60 -26.44 -19.80
N GLY A 274 -18.33 -26.66 -18.70
CA GLY A 274 -19.78 -26.84 -18.77
C GLY A 274 -20.16 -28.04 -19.65
N LYS A 275 -20.79 -27.79 -20.79
CA LYS A 275 -21.28 -28.72 -21.81
C LYS A 275 -20.40 -28.71 -23.06
N SER A 276 -19.58 -27.69 -23.23
CA SER A 276 -18.67 -27.52 -24.36
C SER A 276 -17.47 -28.43 -24.20
N PHE A 277 -17.17 -29.17 -25.27
CA PHE A 277 -16.00 -30.03 -25.36
C PHE A 277 -14.99 -29.39 -26.31
N ILE A 278 -13.91 -28.85 -25.77
CA ILE A 278 -12.97 -27.99 -26.50
C ILE A 278 -11.60 -28.65 -26.67
N PRO A 279 -11.07 -28.75 -27.91
CA PRO A 279 -9.68 -29.15 -28.12
C PRO A 279 -8.70 -28.06 -27.65
N PHE A 280 -7.71 -28.42 -26.86
CA PHE A 280 -6.75 -27.46 -26.31
C PHE A 280 -5.31 -27.96 -26.39
N SER A 281 -4.38 -27.02 -26.37
CA SER A 281 -2.95 -27.25 -26.20
C SER A 281 -2.53 -26.56 -24.91
N CYS A 282 -1.56 -27.12 -24.19
CA CYS A 282 -1.01 -26.49 -23.00
C CYS A 282 0.48 -26.79 -22.83
N LEU A 283 1.18 -25.89 -22.12
CA LEU A 283 2.51 -26.15 -21.59
C LEU A 283 2.40 -26.81 -20.21
N LEU A 284 3.25 -27.79 -19.93
CA LEU A 284 3.32 -28.41 -18.60
C LEU A 284 4.42 -27.77 -17.76
N MET A 285 4.09 -27.38 -16.52
CA MET A 285 5.01 -26.75 -15.58
C MET A 285 4.98 -27.47 -14.23
N GLU A 286 6.14 -27.57 -13.58
CA GLU A 286 6.25 -28.28 -12.29
C GLU A 286 5.69 -27.47 -11.12
N GLN A 287 5.95 -26.17 -11.13
CA GLN A 287 5.56 -25.26 -10.05
C GLN A 287 4.53 -24.29 -10.59
N LEU A 288 3.29 -24.48 -10.14
CA LEU A 288 2.17 -23.59 -10.42
C LEU A 288 1.25 -23.57 -9.20
N ASN A 289 0.75 -22.40 -8.81
CA ASN A 289 -0.13 -22.26 -7.64
C ASN A 289 -1.56 -22.78 -7.89
N VAL A 290 -1.88 -23.10 -9.15
CA VAL A 290 -3.17 -23.61 -9.61
C VAL A 290 -2.96 -24.82 -10.51
N GLY A 291 -3.99 -25.63 -10.73
CA GLY A 291 -3.88 -26.81 -11.60
C GLY A 291 -3.81 -26.48 -13.10
N LEU A 292 -4.58 -25.50 -13.55
CA LEU A 292 -4.63 -25.05 -14.94
C LEU A 292 -4.91 -23.55 -15.01
N ILE A 293 -4.17 -22.85 -15.86
CA ILE A 293 -4.44 -21.49 -16.30
C ILE A 293 -4.92 -21.54 -17.74
N ILE A 294 -6.14 -21.09 -17.98
CA ILE A 294 -6.68 -20.82 -19.32
C ILE A 294 -6.18 -19.44 -19.75
N GLY A 295 -5.21 -19.45 -20.65
CA GLY A 295 -4.60 -18.25 -21.18
C GLY A 295 -5.39 -17.62 -22.32
N LEU A 296 -4.88 -16.48 -22.78
CA LEU A 296 -5.42 -15.69 -23.86
C LEU A 296 -5.46 -16.45 -25.20
N ASP A 297 -4.58 -17.43 -25.40
CA ASP A 297 -4.58 -18.34 -26.55
C ASP A 297 -5.91 -19.07 -26.73
N LEU A 298 -6.43 -19.70 -25.67
CA LEU A 298 -7.72 -20.39 -25.69
C LEU A 298 -8.89 -19.40 -25.65
N LEU A 299 -8.80 -18.35 -24.83
CA LEU A 299 -9.86 -17.34 -24.75
C LEU A 299 -10.12 -16.68 -26.11
N ARG A 300 -9.06 -16.34 -26.86
CA ARG A 300 -9.19 -15.81 -28.22
C ARG A 300 -9.69 -16.86 -29.21
N ARG A 301 -9.16 -18.08 -29.15
CA ARG A 301 -9.53 -19.16 -30.07
C ARG A 301 -11.02 -19.50 -30.00
N TYR A 302 -11.58 -19.52 -28.81
CA TYR A 302 -13.00 -19.84 -28.57
C TYR A 302 -13.89 -18.61 -28.44
N GLN A 303 -13.35 -17.42 -28.73
CA GLN A 303 -14.08 -16.15 -28.67
C GLN A 303 -14.82 -15.96 -27.33
N CYS A 304 -14.15 -16.32 -26.23
CA CYS A 304 -14.77 -16.28 -24.92
C CYS A 304 -15.09 -14.85 -24.49
N VAL A 305 -16.19 -14.67 -23.77
CA VAL A 305 -16.55 -13.38 -23.15
C VAL A 305 -16.50 -13.53 -21.63
N VAL A 306 -15.54 -12.84 -21.01
CA VAL A 306 -15.46 -12.72 -19.55
C VAL A 306 -16.47 -11.66 -19.11
N ASN A 307 -17.65 -12.07 -18.66
CA ASN A 307 -18.72 -11.18 -18.25
C ASN A 307 -18.71 -11.03 -16.72
N LEU A 308 -18.02 -9.99 -16.24
CA LEU A 308 -17.94 -9.68 -14.81
C LEU A 308 -19.26 -9.18 -14.22
N LYS A 309 -20.13 -8.55 -15.04
CA LYS A 309 -21.44 -8.08 -14.59
C LYS A 309 -22.35 -9.25 -14.17
N GLU A 310 -22.27 -10.36 -14.88
CA GLU A 310 -23.02 -11.58 -14.57
C GLU A 310 -22.18 -12.64 -13.85
N ASN A 311 -20.92 -12.34 -13.55
CA ASN A 311 -19.93 -13.25 -12.99
C ASN A 311 -19.85 -14.60 -13.74
N THR A 312 -19.78 -14.55 -15.08
CA THR A 312 -19.79 -15.74 -15.94
C THR A 312 -18.81 -15.66 -17.11
N LEU A 313 -18.26 -16.81 -17.48
CA LEU A 313 -17.52 -17.02 -18.72
C LEU A 313 -18.47 -17.54 -19.80
N TYR A 314 -18.54 -16.83 -20.92
CA TYR A 314 -19.24 -17.31 -22.12
C TYR A 314 -18.28 -18.00 -23.06
N ILE A 315 -18.67 -19.16 -23.58
CA ILE A 315 -17.96 -19.92 -24.63
C ILE A 315 -18.99 -20.21 -25.73
N GLY A 316 -18.98 -19.42 -26.81
CA GLY A 316 -20.10 -19.41 -27.76
C GLY A 316 -21.41 -19.04 -27.06
N ASP A 317 -22.44 -19.88 -27.19
CA ASP A 317 -23.74 -19.69 -26.54
C ASP A 317 -23.80 -20.26 -25.11
N GLU A 318 -22.74 -20.93 -24.67
CA GLU A 318 -22.71 -21.52 -23.34
C GLU A 318 -22.28 -20.51 -22.28
N LYS A 319 -23.04 -20.48 -21.17
CA LYS A 319 -22.78 -19.68 -19.99
C LYS A 319 -22.26 -20.55 -18.85
N VAL A 320 -21.04 -20.28 -18.39
CA VAL A 320 -20.39 -20.98 -17.27
C VAL A 320 -20.16 -20.00 -16.12
N PRO A 321 -20.77 -20.19 -14.94
CA PRO A 321 -20.55 -19.29 -13.80
C PRO A 321 -19.13 -19.40 -13.26
N PHE A 322 -18.56 -18.26 -12.87
CA PHE A 322 -17.34 -18.25 -12.07
C PHE A 322 -17.62 -18.73 -10.65
N LEU A 323 -16.64 -19.39 -10.04
CA LEU A 323 -16.74 -19.87 -8.66
C LEU A 323 -16.76 -18.71 -7.67
N SER A 324 -17.52 -18.91 -6.59
CA SER A 324 -17.54 -18.04 -5.42
C SER A 324 -16.38 -18.33 -4.47
N GLU A 325 -16.11 -17.41 -3.54
CA GLU A 325 -15.04 -17.58 -2.55
C GLU A 325 -15.17 -18.88 -1.73
N GLY A 326 -16.39 -19.25 -1.34
CA GLY A 326 -16.64 -20.46 -0.54
C GLY A 326 -16.34 -21.76 -1.28
N GLU A 327 -16.52 -21.77 -2.60
CA GLU A 327 -16.26 -22.95 -3.45
C GLU A 327 -14.76 -23.16 -3.67
N LEU A 328 -13.98 -22.07 -3.73
CA LEU A 328 -12.52 -22.15 -3.88
C LEU A 328 -11.84 -22.78 -2.66
N ARG A 329 -12.34 -22.49 -1.46
CA ARG A 329 -11.80 -23.03 -0.19
C ARG A 329 -11.88 -24.55 -0.07
N HIS A 330 -12.77 -25.20 -0.83
CA HIS A 330 -13.04 -26.64 -0.72
C HIS A 330 -12.56 -27.47 -1.92
N GLY A 331 -12.09 -26.84 -3.00
CA GLY A 331 -11.83 -27.56 -4.25
C GLY A 331 -10.72 -27.01 -5.12
N THR A 332 -10.02 -25.96 -4.70
CA THR A 332 -8.77 -25.57 -5.35
C THR A 332 -7.63 -26.02 -4.47
N GLY A 333 -6.73 -26.84 -5.00
CA GLY A 333 -5.43 -27.16 -4.37
C GLY A 333 -4.51 -25.94 -4.23
N ILE A 334 -5.08 -24.74 -4.06
CA ILE A 334 -4.39 -23.50 -3.69
C ILE A 334 -3.86 -23.62 -2.25
N ILE A 335 -4.33 -24.60 -1.45
CA ILE A 335 -3.75 -24.95 -0.15
C ILE A 335 -3.84 -26.48 0.05
N SER A 336 -3.00 -27.27 -0.62
CA SER A 336 -2.77 -28.67 -0.19
C SER A 336 -1.44 -29.31 -0.59
N ASP A 337 -0.50 -28.59 -1.22
CA ASP A 337 0.72 -29.25 -1.74
C ASP A 337 2.01 -28.50 -1.36
N VAL A 338 2.28 -28.39 -0.06
CA VAL A 338 3.65 -28.54 0.44
C VAL A 338 3.54 -29.34 1.73
N GLU A 339 3.59 -30.66 1.62
CA GLU A 339 4.26 -31.57 2.57
C GLU A 339 3.94 -33.02 2.19
N GLU A 340 4.86 -33.66 1.47
CA GLU A 340 5.30 -35.00 1.84
C GLU A 340 6.68 -35.32 1.25
N ASN A 341 7.53 -35.89 2.11
CA ASN A 341 8.87 -36.45 1.94
C ASN A 341 10.05 -35.51 2.21
N GLY A 342 10.60 -35.70 3.41
CA GLY A 342 11.82 -35.06 3.87
C GLY A 342 13.09 -35.64 3.28
N ASP A 343 14.19 -34.90 3.48
CA ASP A 343 15.41 -35.50 3.99
C ASP A 343 16.26 -34.41 4.68
N GLU A 344 16.99 -34.84 5.71
CA GLU A 344 17.80 -34.05 6.61
C GLU A 344 19.03 -33.41 5.93
N SER A 345 19.39 -32.16 6.28
CA SER A 345 20.65 -31.82 6.97
C SER A 345 21.11 -30.35 6.85
N ASN A 346 21.45 -29.80 8.02
CA ASN A 346 22.48 -28.79 8.35
C ASN A 346 22.33 -27.28 8.01
N GLU A 347 22.06 -26.53 9.09
CA GLU A 347 22.39 -25.11 9.41
C GLU A 347 23.90 -24.74 9.34
N PRO A 348 24.35 -23.48 9.65
CA PRO A 348 23.70 -22.15 9.57
C PRO A 348 24.66 -21.01 9.04
N ASN A 349 24.12 -19.82 8.72
CA ASN A 349 24.56 -18.51 9.28
C ASN A 349 23.90 -17.25 8.65
N THR A 350 23.35 -16.40 9.52
CA THR A 350 22.91 -14.98 9.45
C THR A 350 24.07 -13.97 9.17
N PRO A 351 23.89 -12.62 8.96
CA PRO A 351 22.85 -11.75 9.56
C PRO A 351 22.31 -10.48 8.80
N THR A 352 21.10 -10.07 9.22
CA THR A 352 20.54 -8.70 9.49
C THR A 352 20.62 -7.53 8.49
N SER A 353 19.46 -6.88 8.24
CA SER A 353 19.27 -5.42 8.45
C SER A 353 17.78 -5.01 8.52
N LYS A 354 17.54 -3.91 9.25
CA LYS A 354 16.28 -3.39 9.82
C LYS A 354 15.51 -2.46 8.88
N SER A 355 14.18 -2.38 9.04
CA SER A 355 13.37 -1.16 9.34
C SER A 355 11.91 -1.39 8.93
N GLY A 356 10.98 -0.98 9.80
CA GLY A 356 9.56 -1.24 9.68
C GLY A 356 8.71 0.00 9.41
N ASP A 357 7.45 -0.24 9.05
CA ASP A 357 6.30 0.57 9.43
C ASP A 357 5.05 -0.32 9.26
N SER A 358 4.34 -0.61 10.35
CA SER A 358 3.11 -1.43 10.32
C SER A 358 1.90 -0.56 10.63
N VAL A 359 1.16 -0.26 9.56
CA VAL A 359 -0.20 0.25 9.59
C VAL A 359 -1.13 -0.89 9.99
N SER A 360 -1.99 -0.65 10.97
CA SER A 360 -3.10 -1.52 11.35
C SER A 360 -4.15 -1.57 10.24
N GLY A 361 -4.29 -2.72 9.61
CA GLY A 361 -5.38 -3.05 8.69
C GLY A 361 -5.56 -4.56 8.65
N GLU A 362 -6.76 -5.04 8.97
CA GLU A 362 -7.16 -6.41 8.66
C GLU A 362 -7.09 -6.59 7.14
N GLY A 363 -6.13 -7.39 6.67
CA GLY A 363 -5.80 -7.53 5.26
C GLY A 363 -5.49 -8.99 4.95
N SER A 364 -6.42 -9.62 4.23
CA SER A 364 -6.38 -10.98 3.71
C SER A 364 -5.09 -11.29 2.94
N LEU A 365 -4.61 -12.53 3.08
CA LEU A 365 -3.33 -13.09 2.62
C LEU A 365 -3.14 -13.23 1.09
N TYR A 366 -3.77 -12.37 0.28
CA TYR A 366 -3.58 -12.35 -1.18
C TYR A 366 -2.87 -11.07 -1.61
N LYS A 367 -1.61 -10.92 -1.22
CA LYS A 367 -0.73 -9.89 -1.78
C LYS A 367 0.57 -10.54 -2.24
N ASN A 368 0.53 -11.12 -3.43
CA ASN A 368 1.69 -11.41 -4.28
C ASN A 368 1.22 -11.70 -5.71
N PHE A 369 0.70 -10.68 -6.38
CA PHE A 369 0.72 -10.57 -7.84
C PHE A 369 0.99 -9.11 -8.20
N ALA A 370 2.26 -8.73 -8.10
CA ALA A 370 2.78 -7.54 -8.76
C ALA A 370 3.57 -8.02 -9.99
N PHE A 371 3.01 -7.77 -11.17
CA PHE A 371 3.70 -7.91 -12.46
C PHE A 371 4.74 -6.78 -12.54
N GLY A 372 6.01 -7.14 -12.34
CA GLY A 372 7.16 -6.26 -12.55
C GLY A 372 7.88 -6.62 -13.85
N GLU A 373 8.08 -5.62 -14.70
CA GLU A 373 8.72 -5.71 -16.01
C GLU A 373 10.17 -6.22 -15.93
N SER A 374 10.55 -6.97 -16.97
CA SER A 374 11.87 -7.56 -17.14
C SER A 374 12.76 -6.68 -18.01
N THR A 375 13.99 -6.41 -17.58
CA THR A 375 15.12 -6.18 -18.49
C THR A 375 16.28 -7.08 -18.10
N SER A 376 16.53 -8.09 -18.92
CA SER A 376 17.69 -8.98 -18.87
C SER A 376 18.91 -8.33 -19.51
N SER A 377 20.04 -8.37 -18.80
CA SER A 377 21.38 -8.21 -19.35
C SER A 377 21.96 -9.57 -19.75
N TYR A 378 22.73 -9.61 -20.84
CA TYR A 378 23.68 -10.68 -21.13
C TYR A 378 25.06 -10.05 -21.36
N GLY A 379 26.06 -10.62 -20.69
CA GLY A 379 27.44 -10.13 -20.67
C GLY A 379 28.33 -10.70 -21.78
N GLY A 380 29.52 -10.12 -21.88
CA GLY A 380 30.65 -10.62 -22.66
C GLY A 380 31.96 -9.98 -22.19
N SER A 381 32.86 -10.80 -21.66
CA SER A 381 34.20 -10.48 -21.16
C SER A 381 35.24 -10.33 -22.27
N THR A 382 36.24 -9.43 -22.12
CA THR A 382 37.72 -9.71 -22.23
C THR A 382 38.62 -8.46 -22.07
N SER A 383 39.55 -8.56 -21.12
CA SER A 383 40.95 -8.06 -21.02
C SER A 383 41.48 -6.75 -21.66
N SER A 384 42.17 -5.99 -20.79
CA SER A 384 43.46 -5.28 -20.95
C SER A 384 43.59 -4.04 -21.86
N GLY A 385 43.90 -2.88 -21.25
CA GLY A 385 44.49 -1.72 -21.94
C GLY A 385 44.61 -0.47 -21.07
N ARG A 386 45.80 0.11 -21.01
CA ARG A 386 46.28 1.14 -20.07
C ARG A 386 46.09 2.56 -20.65
N ILE A 387 45.33 3.39 -19.92
CA ILE A 387 45.29 4.87 -19.79
C ILE A 387 45.89 5.75 -20.91
N LYS A 388 45.04 6.60 -21.51
CA LYS A 388 45.33 8.02 -21.86
C LYS A 388 44.10 8.88 -21.54
N ARG A 389 44.33 10.04 -20.90
CA ARG A 389 43.33 11.06 -20.54
C ARG A 389 43.25 12.10 -21.67
N GLU A 390 42.06 12.36 -22.18
CA GLU A 390 41.68 13.53 -23.00
C GLU A 390 40.22 13.92 -22.65
N ASP A 391 39.90 15.19 -22.87
CA ASP A 391 38.84 15.99 -22.24
C ASP A 391 37.45 15.36 -22.17
N ASN A 392 36.90 15.32 -20.95
CA ASN A 392 35.66 14.62 -20.62
C ASN A 392 34.44 15.51 -20.87
N GLU A 393 34.15 15.82 -22.14
CA GLU A 393 32.76 16.09 -22.54
C GLU A 393 32.00 14.77 -22.46
N MET A 394 31.14 14.65 -21.45
CA MET A 394 30.37 13.44 -21.16
C MET A 394 29.41 13.16 -22.32
N GLN A 395 29.88 12.41 -23.32
CA GLN A 395 29.06 11.93 -24.42
C GLN A 395 27.92 11.09 -23.83
N PRO A 396 26.64 11.48 -24.06
CA PRO A 396 25.52 10.77 -23.49
C PRO A 396 25.49 9.33 -24.00
N SER A 397 25.25 8.38 -23.10
CA SER A 397 25.31 6.95 -23.45
C SER A 397 24.32 6.63 -24.57
N GLY A 398 24.72 5.77 -25.51
CA GLY A 398 23.86 5.36 -26.63
C GLY A 398 22.54 4.74 -26.18
N GLU A 399 22.52 4.15 -24.98
CA GLU A 399 21.33 3.58 -24.34
C GLU A 399 20.40 4.66 -23.79
N SER A 400 20.95 5.73 -23.21
CA SER A 400 20.19 6.91 -22.76
C SER A 400 19.50 7.62 -23.93
N ILE A 401 20.23 7.80 -25.05
CA ILE A 401 19.67 8.41 -26.27
C ILE A 401 18.52 7.55 -26.81
N LYS A 402 18.71 6.23 -26.87
CA LYS A 402 17.69 5.31 -27.38
C LYS A 402 16.44 5.31 -26.49
N ARG A 403 16.61 5.29 -25.16
CA ARG A 403 15.50 5.38 -24.21
C ARG A 403 14.71 6.68 -24.36
N LEU A 404 15.38 7.83 -24.52
CA LEU A 404 14.70 9.11 -24.69
C LEU A 404 13.95 9.22 -26.00
N VAL A 405 14.51 8.69 -27.09
CA VAL A 405 13.83 8.59 -28.38
C VAL A 405 12.60 7.67 -28.28
N GLU A 406 12.72 6.53 -27.58
CA GLU A 406 11.60 5.60 -27.37
C GLU A 406 10.52 6.15 -26.43
N LEU A 407 10.90 6.90 -25.38
CA LEU A 407 9.98 7.49 -24.39
C LEU A 407 9.22 8.71 -24.91
N LEU A 408 9.90 9.63 -25.60
CA LEU A 408 9.33 10.92 -26.00
C LEU A 408 9.00 11.01 -27.50
N GLY A 409 9.42 10.02 -28.30
CA GLY A 409 9.22 10.02 -29.75
C GLY A 409 10.03 11.09 -30.49
N VAL A 410 11.05 11.67 -29.86
CA VAL A 410 11.87 12.77 -30.41
C VAL A 410 12.97 12.27 -31.35
N SER A 411 13.51 13.16 -32.20
CA SER A 411 14.64 12.80 -33.08
C SER A 411 15.90 12.50 -32.27
N ARG A 412 16.77 11.63 -32.80
CA ARG A 412 18.03 11.24 -32.15
C ARG A 412 18.93 12.44 -31.83
N GLU A 413 18.93 13.45 -32.69
CA GLU A 413 19.70 14.69 -32.50
C GLU A 413 19.15 15.50 -31.32
N LYS A 414 17.83 15.68 -31.25
CA LYS A 414 17.21 16.41 -30.13
C LYS A 414 17.36 15.66 -28.80
N ALA A 415 17.33 14.32 -28.80
CA ALA A 415 17.63 13.52 -27.60
C ALA A 415 19.08 13.68 -27.11
N ILE A 416 20.04 13.84 -28.03
CA ILE A 416 21.45 14.09 -27.67
C ILE A 416 21.62 15.47 -27.02
N ASP A 417 20.97 16.50 -27.58
CA ASP A 417 21.07 17.86 -27.05
C ASP A 417 20.43 17.99 -25.67
N LEU A 418 19.26 17.38 -25.46
CA LEU A 418 18.60 17.33 -24.15
C LEU A 418 19.50 16.62 -23.11
N LEU A 419 20.08 15.47 -23.46
CA LEU A 419 20.97 14.75 -22.55
C LEU A 419 22.28 15.48 -22.26
N ARG A 420 22.78 16.28 -23.20
CA ARG A 420 23.94 17.15 -22.95
C ARG A 420 23.58 18.27 -21.97
N SER A 421 22.39 18.85 -22.10
CA SER A 421 21.92 19.91 -21.21
C SER A 421 21.68 19.44 -19.76
N THR A 422 21.39 18.15 -19.57
CA THR A 422 21.12 17.54 -18.26
C THR A 422 22.23 16.65 -17.74
N ASN A 423 23.43 16.74 -18.34
CA ASN A 423 24.60 15.96 -17.94
C ASN A 423 24.34 14.44 -17.92
N GLY A 424 23.53 13.95 -18.85
CA GLY A 424 23.21 12.53 -19.06
C GLY A 424 22.03 12.00 -18.25
N ASP A 425 21.36 12.83 -17.46
CA ASP A 425 20.16 12.45 -16.71
C ASP A 425 18.92 12.41 -17.62
N ILE A 426 18.31 11.21 -17.72
CA ILE A 426 17.19 10.93 -18.61
C ILE A 426 15.89 11.55 -18.10
N GLU A 427 15.68 11.55 -16.78
CA GLU A 427 14.44 12.07 -16.17
C GLU A 427 14.40 13.59 -16.24
N MET A 428 15.53 14.24 -15.95
CA MET A 428 15.64 15.68 -16.15
C MET A 428 15.52 16.09 -17.62
N ALA A 429 16.08 15.29 -18.55
CA ALA A 429 15.98 15.58 -19.98
C ALA A 429 14.53 15.44 -20.49
N ALA A 430 13.77 14.48 -19.94
CA ALA A 430 12.36 14.35 -20.23
C ALA A 430 11.52 15.50 -19.65
N SER A 431 11.82 15.92 -18.41
CA SER A 431 11.17 17.08 -17.78
C SER A 431 11.40 18.36 -18.57
N LEU A 432 12.65 18.64 -18.98
CA LEU A 432 13.01 19.79 -19.81
C LEU A 432 12.31 19.77 -21.18
N TYR A 433 12.15 18.59 -21.80
CA TYR A 433 11.42 18.48 -23.05
C TYR A 433 9.94 18.85 -22.90
N PHE A 434 9.29 18.43 -21.80
CA PHE A 434 7.89 18.79 -21.56
C PHE A 434 7.74 20.28 -21.20
N GLU A 435 8.65 20.86 -20.44
CA GLU A 435 8.66 22.31 -20.17
C GLU A 435 8.80 23.12 -21.47
N GLU A 436 9.67 22.72 -22.41
CA GLU A 436 9.80 23.34 -23.74
C GLU A 436 8.55 23.23 -24.64
N GLN A 437 7.56 22.38 -24.31
CA GLN A 437 6.32 22.24 -25.09
C GLN A 437 5.16 23.07 -24.55
N TYR A 438 5.28 23.60 -23.32
CA TYR A 438 4.22 24.36 -22.65
C TYR A 438 4.52 25.86 -22.46
N ASP A 439 5.72 26.30 -22.84
CA ASP A 439 6.08 27.70 -23.12
C ASP A 439 6.01 27.99 -24.64
#